data_AF-J0K951-F1
#
_entry.id   AF-J0K951-F1
#
_cell.length_a   1.000
_cell.length_b   1.000
_cell.length_c   1.000
_cell.angle_alpha   90.00
_cell.angle_beta   90.00
_cell.angle_gamma   90.00
#
_symmetry.space_group_name_H-M   'P 1'
#
loop_
_entity.id
_entity.type
_entity.pdbx_description
1 polymer ?
#
loop_
_entity_poly.entity_id
_entity_poly.type
_entity_poly.pdbx_seq_one_letter_code
_entity_poly.pdbx_strand_id
1 'polypeptide(L)'
;MAVTVSDLQNMRFSGNPQADALLGGTPIWNFWPDGRKVIYYTFDASAGSEATKKTGSAVTGFNADQKQSTLQILQHASAVTGIVFTEVATSAQADLHFAATNLQGPSTAGLASSGYGYSYSGPNQTVNSLNIEAVVYLDNVEHAGINNRPTAGGAGYEVLLHEVGHALGLSHPFDSSHPLPAGQDNTNNTVMSYTHAGPAKTTFQAYDLLALDWLYGRDGLGGTYGFNSTKGPTLTFDTAPAPAPAPAPAPGPAPAPSPTPAPAPKPPAPAPTPTPAPTPPKPVPTPSNPNQPSGTQGTADADLFNSKPASESFTGAAGVDTLLVHGARGGYTLQPTGSGTWRLNDKGAGLDGIDTLQQIERVRFADHSVALDLDGAAGTAARLISTLLGSNALNNRGLVGAVIKAVDESGATPQQLAELALAAVAGPSATPEQVVALLYANLFGTAADAATVQNLAGLLQSGSYTGASLTWAVASSDLTASKINLVGLSQTGLEYV
;
A
#
# COMPACT_ATOMS: atom_id res chain seq x y z
N MET A 1 11.63 7.44 27.94
CA MET A 1 11.90 5.99 28.06
C MET A 1 12.74 5.57 26.86
N ALA A 2 13.54 4.51 26.97
CA ALA A 2 14.24 3.97 25.81
C ALA A 2 13.23 3.24 24.92
N VAL A 3 13.21 3.57 23.62
CA VAL A 3 12.31 2.93 22.64
C VAL A 3 12.73 1.49 22.43
N THR A 4 11.79 0.56 22.42
CA THR A 4 12.01 -0.86 22.17
C THR A 4 11.42 -1.27 20.82
N VAL A 5 11.86 -2.42 20.30
CA VAL A 5 11.29 -2.99 19.06
C VAL A 5 9.78 -3.21 19.18
N SER A 6 9.31 -3.64 20.36
CA SER A 6 7.88 -3.80 20.65
C SER A 6 7.10 -2.50 20.46
N ASP A 7 7.69 -1.36 20.83
CA ASP A 7 7.05 -0.06 20.67
C ASP A 7 6.87 0.34 19.19
N LEU A 8 7.78 -0.12 18.30
CA LEU A 8 7.66 0.11 16.86
C LEU A 8 6.59 -0.79 16.21
N GLN A 9 6.38 -1.98 16.76
CA GLN A 9 5.53 -3.03 16.17
C GLN A 9 4.10 -3.01 16.70
N ASN A 10 3.88 -2.49 17.91
CA ASN A 10 2.58 -2.54 18.56
C ASN A 10 1.91 -1.18 18.60
N MET A 11 0.87 -1.01 17.78
CA MET A 11 0.00 0.17 17.82
C MET A 11 -0.90 0.13 19.06
N ARG A 12 -1.02 1.25 19.78
CA ARG A 12 -2.04 1.41 20.83
C ARG A 12 -3.21 2.21 20.30
N PHE A 13 -4.40 1.60 20.35
CA PHE A 13 -5.65 2.24 20.02
C PHE A 13 -6.16 3.14 21.15
N SER A 14 -6.91 4.16 20.79
CA SER A 14 -7.49 5.18 21.67
C SER A 14 -8.78 4.73 22.37
N GLY A 15 -9.47 3.74 21.82
CA GLY A 15 -10.82 3.35 22.21
C GLY A 15 -11.91 4.26 21.64
N ASN A 16 -11.54 5.30 20.87
CA ASN A 16 -12.45 6.10 20.07
C ASN A 16 -12.50 5.52 18.65
N PRO A 17 -13.65 5.00 18.18
CA PRO A 17 -13.73 4.30 16.91
C PRO A 17 -13.44 5.19 15.71
N GLN A 18 -13.67 6.50 15.79
CA GLN A 18 -13.36 7.43 14.72
C GLN A 18 -11.86 7.63 14.53
N ALA A 19 -11.12 7.78 15.63
CA ALA A 19 -9.67 7.87 15.59
C ALA A 19 -9.04 6.52 15.21
N ASP A 20 -9.48 5.45 15.88
CA ASP A 20 -8.90 4.10 15.74
C ASP A 20 -8.99 3.56 14.32
N ALA A 21 -10.03 3.96 13.58
CA ALA A 21 -10.20 3.59 12.19
C ALA A 21 -9.05 4.06 11.28
N LEU A 22 -8.36 5.14 11.65
CA LEU A 22 -7.28 5.76 10.88
C LEU A 22 -5.89 5.46 11.47
N LEU A 23 -5.81 4.68 12.55
CA LEU A 23 -4.55 4.29 13.19
C LEU A 23 -3.98 3.01 12.56
N GLY A 24 -2.66 2.83 12.71
CA GLY A 24 -1.93 1.66 12.18
C GLY A 24 -1.20 1.93 10.86
N GLY A 25 -1.25 3.16 10.36
CA GLY A 25 -0.45 3.58 9.22
C GLY A 25 1.03 3.72 9.57
N THR A 26 1.87 3.60 8.56
CA THR A 26 3.29 4.00 8.62
C THR A 26 3.43 5.31 7.84
N PRO A 27 4.34 6.23 8.21
CA PRO A 27 5.50 6.08 9.09
C PRO A 27 5.26 6.31 10.60
N ILE A 28 6.21 5.84 11.43
CA ILE A 28 6.16 5.88 12.90
C ILE A 28 7.03 7.01 13.51
N TRP A 29 6.74 8.25 13.14
CA TRP A 29 7.60 9.40 13.45
C TRP A 29 7.86 9.66 14.95
N ASN A 30 7.06 9.19 15.91
CA ASN A 30 7.35 9.50 17.32
C ASN A 30 8.49 8.67 17.95
N PHE A 31 9.09 7.74 17.21
CA PHE A 31 9.96 6.71 17.78
C PHE A 31 11.46 6.91 17.58
N TRP A 32 11.89 8.06 17.07
CA TRP A 32 13.33 8.29 16.92
C TRP A 32 14.07 8.24 18.27
N PRO A 33 15.07 7.35 18.41
CA PRO A 33 15.79 7.18 19.66
C PRO A 33 16.68 8.37 20.00
N ASP A 34 17.03 9.21 19.01
CA ASP A 34 17.80 10.45 19.19
C ASP A 34 16.93 11.64 19.65
N GLY A 35 15.61 11.45 19.76
CA GLY A 35 14.69 12.47 20.22
C GLY A 35 14.49 13.64 19.25
N ARG A 36 14.84 13.48 17.96
CA ARG A 36 14.62 14.52 16.95
C ARG A 36 13.15 14.97 16.89
N LYS A 37 12.96 16.25 16.59
CA LYS A 37 11.65 16.94 16.60
C LYS A 37 11.27 17.53 15.24
N VAL A 38 12.11 17.34 14.23
CA VAL A 38 11.98 17.92 12.90
C VAL A 38 11.89 16.78 11.90
N ILE A 39 10.94 16.89 10.97
CA ILE A 39 10.89 16.08 9.75
C ILE A 39 11.51 16.92 8.64
N TYR A 40 12.61 16.44 8.07
CA TYR A 40 13.22 17.09 6.92
C TYR A 40 12.52 16.62 5.66
N TYR A 41 12.16 17.53 4.77
CA TYR A 41 11.52 17.17 3.51
C TYR A 41 12.27 17.72 2.30
N THR A 42 12.09 17.08 1.15
CA THR A 42 12.68 17.54 -0.11
C THR A 42 11.80 17.30 -1.32
N PHE A 43 12.09 18.03 -2.39
CA PHE A 43 11.57 17.81 -3.74
C PHE A 43 12.64 17.28 -4.70
N ASP A 44 13.77 16.79 -4.15
CA ASP A 44 14.84 16.17 -4.93
C ASP A 44 14.35 14.88 -5.60
N ALA A 45 14.29 14.93 -6.93
CA ALA A 45 13.92 13.81 -7.80
C ALA A 45 15.12 13.34 -8.65
N SER A 46 16.35 13.65 -8.22
CA SER A 46 17.56 13.20 -8.90
C SER A 46 17.73 11.68 -8.85
N ALA A 47 18.47 11.12 -9.80
CA ALA A 47 18.76 9.69 -9.83
C ALA A 47 19.46 9.24 -8.54
N GLY A 48 18.91 8.22 -7.87
CA GLY A 48 19.41 7.71 -6.60
C GLY A 48 18.79 8.36 -5.36
N SER A 49 17.86 9.31 -5.52
CA SER A 49 16.96 9.76 -4.44
C SER A 49 16.02 8.64 -3.99
N GLU A 50 15.51 8.71 -2.77
CA GLU A 50 14.48 7.79 -2.26
C GLU A 50 13.24 7.77 -3.16
N ALA A 51 12.88 8.92 -3.72
CA ALA A 51 11.79 9.02 -4.70
C ALA A 51 12.05 8.16 -5.95
N THR A 52 13.29 8.01 -6.41
CA THR A 52 13.60 7.11 -7.54
C THR A 52 13.74 5.64 -7.14
N LYS A 53 13.99 5.33 -5.86
CA LYS A 53 14.17 3.96 -5.38
C LYS A 53 12.86 3.23 -5.10
N LYS A 54 11.81 3.96 -4.69
CA LYS A 54 10.52 3.39 -4.30
C LYS A 54 9.51 3.24 -5.46
N THR A 55 9.92 3.46 -6.70
CA THR A 55 9.08 3.24 -7.89
C THR A 55 9.88 2.64 -9.04
N GLY A 56 9.21 1.84 -9.88
CA GLY A 56 9.76 1.33 -11.15
C GLY A 56 9.59 2.31 -12.31
N SER A 57 8.86 3.40 -12.12
CA SER A 57 8.55 4.41 -13.15
C SER A 57 9.53 5.58 -13.13
N ALA A 58 9.63 6.30 -14.25
CA ALA A 58 10.45 7.50 -14.34
C ALA A 58 9.87 8.63 -13.46
N VAL A 59 10.68 9.14 -12.55
CA VAL A 59 10.30 10.20 -11.61
C VAL A 59 10.66 11.57 -12.16
N THR A 60 9.77 12.52 -11.94
CA THR A 60 9.90 13.94 -12.27
C THR A 60 9.78 14.76 -11.00
N GLY A 61 10.51 15.87 -10.91
CA GLY A 61 10.38 16.78 -9.79
C GLY A 61 9.02 17.48 -9.78
N PHE A 62 8.50 17.78 -8.58
CA PHE A 62 7.30 18.60 -8.46
C PHE A 62 7.48 19.97 -9.11
N ASN A 63 6.45 20.42 -9.82
CA ASN A 63 6.39 21.75 -10.41
C ASN A 63 6.07 22.83 -9.36
N ALA A 64 6.03 24.10 -9.76
CA ALA A 64 5.80 25.21 -8.84
C ALA A 64 4.43 25.15 -8.11
N ASP A 65 3.35 24.78 -8.81
CA ASP A 65 1.99 24.68 -8.25
C ASP A 65 1.90 23.51 -7.25
N GLN A 66 2.53 22.38 -7.55
CA GLN A 66 2.62 21.22 -6.65
C GLN A 66 3.42 21.57 -5.38
N LYS A 67 4.60 22.17 -5.51
CA LYS A 67 5.41 22.63 -4.37
C LYS A 67 4.64 23.61 -3.49
N GLN A 68 4.01 24.61 -4.09
CA GLN A 68 3.20 25.61 -3.37
C GLN A 68 2.11 24.94 -2.53
N SER A 69 1.42 23.96 -3.10
CA SER A 69 0.33 23.23 -2.44
C SER A 69 0.85 22.31 -1.33
N THR A 70 1.98 21.63 -1.55
CA THR A 70 2.68 20.87 -0.51
C THR A 70 3.03 21.75 0.68
N LEU A 71 3.58 22.95 0.45
CA LEU A 71 3.93 23.88 1.54
C LEU A 71 2.69 24.31 2.34
N GLN A 72 1.57 24.56 1.68
CA GLN A 72 0.30 24.90 2.36
C GLN A 72 -0.20 23.74 3.24
N ILE A 73 -0.13 22.51 2.73
CA ILE A 73 -0.55 21.31 3.46
C ILE A 73 0.39 21.03 4.64
N LEU A 74 1.71 21.13 4.45
CA LEU A 74 2.68 20.96 5.54
C LEU A 74 2.55 22.05 6.61
N GLN A 75 2.23 23.29 6.21
CA GLN A 75 1.91 24.36 7.15
C GLN A 75 0.66 24.02 7.97
N HIS A 76 -0.40 23.51 7.34
CA HIS A 76 -1.60 23.06 8.04
C HIS A 76 -1.30 21.88 8.98
N ALA A 77 -0.56 20.87 8.51
CA ALA A 77 -0.11 19.73 9.31
C ALA A 77 0.68 20.19 10.53
N SER A 78 1.63 21.12 10.36
CA SER A 78 2.40 21.70 11.45
C SER A 78 1.49 22.39 12.48
N ALA A 79 0.49 23.14 12.03
CA ALA A 79 -0.43 23.85 12.91
C ALA A 79 -1.30 22.91 13.77
N VAL A 80 -1.70 21.73 13.25
CA VAL A 80 -2.58 20.80 13.97
C VAL A 80 -1.82 19.74 14.77
N THR A 81 -0.60 19.38 14.34
CA THR A 81 0.21 18.34 15.00
C THR A 81 1.31 18.90 15.91
N GLY A 82 1.75 20.14 15.67
CA GLY A 82 2.95 20.73 16.27
C GLY A 82 4.26 20.25 15.65
N ILE A 83 4.23 19.38 14.62
CA ILE A 83 5.44 18.91 13.92
C ILE A 83 6.11 20.07 13.18
N VAL A 84 7.43 20.11 13.24
CA VAL A 84 8.24 21.05 12.48
C VAL A 84 8.72 20.38 11.19
N PHE A 85 8.35 20.96 10.05
CA PHE A 85 8.84 20.55 8.74
C PHE A 85 9.93 21.50 8.27
N THR A 86 11.04 20.99 7.75
CA THR A 86 12.14 21.82 7.22
C THR A 86 12.60 21.31 5.86
N GLU A 87 12.59 22.18 4.86
CA GLU A 87 13.08 21.82 3.52
C GLU A 87 14.60 21.61 3.54
N VAL A 88 15.06 20.57 2.87
CA VAL A 88 16.48 20.31 2.61
C VAL A 88 16.70 20.07 1.12
N ALA A 89 17.92 20.37 0.68
CA ALA A 89 18.25 20.39 -0.75
C ALA A 89 18.33 19.00 -1.39
N THR A 90 18.63 17.95 -0.61
CA THR A 90 18.91 16.62 -1.15
C THR A 90 18.16 15.52 -0.42
N SER A 91 17.85 14.44 -1.15
CA SER A 91 17.19 13.25 -0.60
C SER A 91 17.97 12.61 0.55
N ALA A 92 19.31 12.63 0.52
CA ALA A 92 20.13 12.08 1.61
C ALA A 92 20.00 12.81 2.96
N GLN A 93 19.39 14.01 2.97
CA GLN A 93 19.17 14.81 4.18
C GLN A 93 17.71 14.81 4.64
N ALA A 94 16.80 14.22 3.84
CA ALA A 94 15.37 14.27 4.06
C ALA A 94 14.85 12.94 4.60
N ASP A 95 13.75 13.01 5.35
CA ASP A 95 12.95 11.87 5.79
C ASP A 95 11.66 11.75 4.93
N LEU A 96 11.17 12.87 4.38
CA LEU A 96 9.94 12.96 3.57
C LEU A 96 10.25 13.52 2.16
N HIS A 97 9.83 12.82 1.12
CA HIS A 97 10.15 13.19 -0.26
C HIS A 97 8.87 13.39 -1.08
N PHE A 98 8.89 14.34 -2.01
CA PHE A 98 7.76 14.65 -2.88
C PHE A 98 8.19 14.63 -4.34
N ALA A 99 7.53 13.82 -5.15
CA ALA A 99 7.86 13.72 -6.58
C ALA A 99 6.66 13.29 -7.43
N ALA A 100 6.70 13.55 -8.73
CA ALA A 100 5.64 13.16 -9.66
C ALA A 100 6.11 12.00 -10.53
N THR A 101 5.27 11.00 -10.77
CA THR A 101 5.63 9.80 -11.55
C THR A 101 4.40 9.25 -12.25
N ASN A 102 4.57 8.39 -13.25
CA ASN A 102 3.44 7.62 -13.81
C ASN A 102 3.13 6.47 -12.84
N LEU A 103 2.03 6.61 -12.11
CA LEU A 103 1.56 5.59 -11.17
C LEU A 103 0.82 4.48 -11.93
N GLN A 104 1.06 3.23 -11.54
CA GLN A 104 0.40 2.11 -12.19
C GLN A 104 -1.10 2.08 -11.88
N GLY A 105 -1.90 2.02 -12.94
CA GLY A 105 -3.35 1.89 -12.87
C GLY A 105 -4.07 3.23 -13.07
N PRO A 106 -5.09 3.28 -13.95
CA PRO A 106 -5.76 4.54 -14.35
C PRO A 106 -6.66 5.16 -13.26
N SER A 107 -6.71 4.57 -12.07
CA SER A 107 -7.50 5.04 -10.93
C SER A 107 -6.65 5.60 -9.79
N THR A 108 -5.33 5.54 -9.89
CA THR A 108 -4.41 5.93 -8.81
C THR A 108 -3.90 7.35 -9.05
N ALA A 109 -4.54 8.33 -8.42
CA ALA A 109 -4.15 9.73 -8.57
C ALA A 109 -2.95 10.14 -7.69
N GLY A 110 -2.73 9.45 -6.58
CA GLY A 110 -1.64 9.70 -5.64
C GLY A 110 -1.18 8.39 -5.00
N LEU A 111 0.01 8.41 -4.41
CA LEU A 111 0.53 7.30 -3.64
C LEU A 111 1.54 7.80 -2.60
N ALA A 112 1.29 7.52 -1.33
CA ALA A 112 2.29 7.58 -0.29
C ALA A 112 2.92 6.20 -0.07
N SER A 113 4.25 6.14 -0.12
CA SER A 113 5.02 4.95 0.19
C SER A 113 5.99 5.25 1.31
N SER A 114 5.79 4.60 2.45
CA SER A 114 6.64 4.77 3.63
C SER A 114 7.31 3.46 4.02
N GLY A 115 8.37 3.56 4.80
CA GLY A 115 9.07 2.42 5.37
C GLY A 115 10.09 2.88 6.39
N TYR A 116 10.52 1.96 7.24
CA TYR A 116 11.54 2.25 8.24
C TYR A 116 12.48 1.07 8.41
N GLY A 117 13.71 1.37 8.80
CA GLY A 117 14.74 0.41 9.19
C GLY A 117 15.31 0.79 10.54
N TYR A 118 15.60 -0.21 11.37
CA TYR A 118 16.13 0.02 12.71
C TYR A 118 17.24 -0.96 13.07
N SER A 119 18.05 -0.59 14.06
CA SER A 119 18.95 -1.50 14.77
C SER A 119 18.60 -1.49 16.25
N TYR A 120 18.86 -2.61 16.94
CA TYR A 120 18.55 -2.75 18.36
C TYR A 120 19.63 -3.53 19.10
N SER A 121 19.65 -3.44 20.43
CA SER A 121 20.59 -4.19 21.27
C SER A 121 20.02 -4.58 22.64
N GLY A 122 20.70 -5.54 23.27
CA GLY A 122 20.38 -6.02 24.61
C GLY A 122 19.14 -6.93 24.66
N PRO A 123 18.88 -7.56 25.81
CA PRO A 123 17.78 -8.52 25.98
C PRO A 123 16.39 -7.87 25.87
N ASN A 124 16.29 -6.56 26.11
CA ASN A 124 15.04 -5.81 26.01
C ASN A 124 14.79 -5.26 24.60
N GLN A 125 15.66 -5.58 23.63
CA GLN A 125 15.58 -5.10 22.25
C GLN A 125 15.43 -3.58 22.15
N THR A 126 16.30 -2.85 22.84
CA THR A 126 16.29 -1.38 22.81
C THR A 126 16.76 -0.88 21.44
N VAL A 127 16.00 0.00 20.82
CA VAL A 127 16.30 0.58 19.50
C VAL A 127 17.45 1.57 19.62
N ASN A 128 18.52 1.32 18.86
CA ASN A 128 19.73 2.14 18.84
C ASN A 128 19.69 3.19 17.72
N SER A 129 19.12 2.82 16.57
CA SER A 129 18.97 3.70 15.41
C SER A 129 17.65 3.41 14.72
N LEU A 130 17.02 4.46 14.20
CA LEU A 130 15.81 4.38 13.42
C LEU A 130 15.93 5.33 12.22
N ASN A 131 15.81 4.79 11.02
CA ASN A 131 15.68 5.54 9.77
C ASN A 131 14.25 5.31 9.26
N ILE A 132 13.58 6.38 8.88
CA ILE A 132 12.20 6.36 8.41
C ILE A 132 12.18 7.21 7.15
N GLU A 133 11.63 6.65 6.08
CA GLU A 133 11.51 7.31 4.78
C GLU A 133 10.06 7.24 4.31
N ALA A 134 9.51 8.38 3.89
CA ALA A 134 8.20 8.46 3.27
C ALA A 134 8.29 9.23 1.95
N VAL A 135 7.65 8.72 0.90
CA VAL A 135 7.59 9.39 -0.40
C VAL A 135 6.15 9.58 -0.80
N VAL A 136 5.78 10.82 -1.12
CA VAL A 136 4.47 11.16 -1.68
C VAL A 136 4.63 11.37 -3.18
N TYR A 137 3.89 10.57 -3.95
CA TYR A 137 3.78 10.66 -5.38
C TYR A 137 2.45 11.26 -5.81
N LEU A 138 2.49 12.11 -6.83
CA LEU A 138 1.32 12.46 -7.63
C LEU A 138 1.46 11.87 -9.03
N ASP A 139 0.40 11.26 -9.52
CA ASP A 139 0.38 10.76 -10.88
C ASP A 139 0.48 11.92 -11.89
N ASN A 140 1.32 11.75 -12.90
CA ASN A 140 1.62 12.77 -13.91
C ASN A 140 1.23 12.39 -15.34
N VAL A 141 0.54 11.28 -15.55
CA VAL A 141 0.07 10.85 -16.88
C VAL A 141 -1.45 10.76 -16.91
N GLU A 142 -2.04 9.79 -16.23
CA GLU A 142 -3.49 9.54 -16.24
C GLU A 142 -4.27 10.64 -15.48
N HIS A 143 -3.71 11.16 -14.38
CA HIS A 143 -4.30 12.19 -13.53
C HIS A 143 -3.61 13.55 -13.63
N ALA A 144 -2.77 13.75 -14.65
CA ALA A 144 -2.07 15.00 -14.92
C ALA A 144 -3.00 16.22 -14.94
N GLY A 145 -4.25 16.05 -15.37
CA GLY A 145 -5.27 17.11 -15.44
C GLY A 145 -5.62 17.74 -14.10
N ILE A 146 -5.59 16.97 -13.00
CA ILE A 146 -5.85 17.46 -11.64
C ILE A 146 -4.56 17.70 -10.85
N ASN A 147 -3.52 16.90 -11.11
CA ASN A 147 -2.30 16.88 -10.31
C ASN A 147 -1.23 17.88 -10.75
N ASN A 148 -1.27 18.38 -11.99
CA ASN A 148 -0.31 19.39 -12.43
C ASN A 148 -0.54 20.74 -11.75
N ARG A 149 -1.77 21.02 -11.31
CA ARG A 149 -2.16 22.29 -10.66
C ARG A 149 -3.10 22.03 -9.48
N PRO A 150 -2.62 21.37 -8.41
CA PRO A 150 -3.46 20.92 -7.32
C PRO A 150 -3.79 22.08 -6.37
N THR A 151 -4.56 23.08 -6.81
CA THR A 151 -4.89 24.26 -5.99
C THR A 151 -5.94 23.95 -4.92
N ALA A 152 -5.85 24.59 -3.75
CA ALA A 152 -6.80 24.44 -2.65
C ALA A 152 -8.27 24.51 -3.12
N GLY A 153 -9.04 23.48 -2.80
CA GLY A 153 -10.44 23.32 -3.18
C GLY A 153 -10.65 22.54 -4.49
N GLY A 154 -9.57 22.09 -5.13
CA GLY A 154 -9.59 21.18 -6.27
C GLY A 154 -9.26 19.73 -5.88
N ALA A 155 -9.66 18.77 -6.72
CA ALA A 155 -9.46 17.34 -6.49
C ALA A 155 -7.98 16.96 -6.30
N GLY A 156 -7.06 17.52 -7.10
CA GLY A 156 -5.64 17.24 -6.96
C GLY A 156 -5.04 17.73 -5.62
N TYR A 157 -5.60 18.80 -5.04
CA TYR A 157 -5.19 19.25 -3.70
C TYR A 157 -5.67 18.27 -2.62
N GLU A 158 -6.90 17.78 -2.73
CA GLU A 158 -7.44 16.77 -1.81
C GLU A 158 -6.66 15.45 -1.91
N VAL A 159 -6.26 15.03 -3.12
CA VAL A 159 -5.33 13.89 -3.31
C VAL A 159 -4.00 14.15 -2.60
N LEU A 160 -3.35 15.28 -2.84
CA LEU A 160 -2.08 15.59 -2.17
C LEU A 160 -2.23 15.66 -0.64
N LEU A 161 -3.34 16.19 -0.14
CA LEU A 161 -3.67 16.24 1.28
C LEU A 161 -3.86 14.83 1.87
N HIS A 162 -4.54 13.94 1.13
CA HIS A 162 -4.70 12.53 1.46
C HIS A 162 -3.34 11.83 1.57
N GLU A 163 -2.47 11.98 0.57
CA GLU A 163 -1.15 11.35 0.59
C GLU A 163 -0.25 11.91 1.70
N VAL A 164 -0.37 13.20 2.03
CA VAL A 164 0.29 13.75 3.23
C VAL A 164 -0.30 13.15 4.50
N GLY A 165 -1.60 12.86 4.57
CA GLY A 165 -2.22 12.11 5.66
C GLY A 165 -1.54 10.75 5.89
N HIS A 166 -1.34 9.98 4.81
CA HIS A 166 -0.55 8.74 4.87
C HIS A 166 0.90 8.98 5.29
N ALA A 167 1.56 10.02 4.76
CA ALA A 167 2.92 10.37 5.17
C ALA A 167 3.01 10.83 6.64
N LEU A 168 1.89 11.16 7.29
CA LEU A 168 1.78 11.41 8.72
C LEU A 168 1.31 10.19 9.53
N GLY A 169 1.17 9.02 8.89
CA GLY A 169 0.82 7.76 9.55
C GLY A 169 -0.69 7.47 9.65
N LEU A 170 -1.54 8.19 8.93
CA LEU A 170 -2.97 7.86 8.84
C LEU A 170 -3.19 6.72 7.84
N SER A 171 -4.06 5.77 8.20
CA SER A 171 -4.54 4.72 7.29
C SER A 171 -5.87 5.11 6.64
N HIS A 172 -6.27 4.37 5.61
CA HIS A 172 -7.66 4.41 5.19
C HIS A 172 -8.59 3.90 6.30
N PRO A 173 -9.81 4.44 6.42
CA PRO A 173 -10.75 4.08 7.47
C PRO A 173 -11.30 2.65 7.37
N PHE A 174 -10.97 1.91 6.31
CA PHE A 174 -11.38 0.53 6.07
C PHE A 174 -10.22 -0.47 6.14
N ASP A 175 -8.96 0.01 6.24
CA ASP A 175 -7.75 -0.84 6.28
C ASP A 175 -7.34 -1.21 7.72
N SER A 176 -7.85 -0.49 8.73
CA SER A 176 -7.55 -0.80 10.13
C SER A 176 -8.40 -1.96 10.66
N SER A 177 -7.98 -2.53 11.79
CA SER A 177 -8.78 -3.52 12.54
C SER A 177 -10.05 -2.96 13.19
N HIS A 178 -10.30 -1.65 13.06
CA HIS A 178 -11.44 -0.94 13.63
C HIS A 178 -12.13 -0.06 12.56
N PRO A 179 -12.64 -0.64 11.46
CA PRO A 179 -13.07 0.15 10.32
C PRO A 179 -14.28 1.04 10.64
N LEU A 180 -14.38 2.19 9.96
CA LEU A 180 -15.55 3.06 10.08
C LEU A 180 -16.81 2.35 9.53
N PRO A 181 -17.99 2.58 10.14
CA PRO A 181 -19.26 2.24 9.51
C PRO A 181 -19.41 2.97 8.17
N ALA A 182 -20.02 2.33 7.17
CA ALA A 182 -20.16 2.88 5.82
C ALA A 182 -20.80 4.29 5.76
N GLY A 183 -21.74 4.61 6.67
CA GLY A 183 -22.35 5.95 6.74
C GLY A 183 -21.39 7.05 7.26
N GLN A 184 -20.27 6.67 7.86
CA GLN A 184 -19.24 7.57 8.37
C GLN A 184 -17.96 7.57 7.53
N ASP A 185 -17.72 6.53 6.74
CA ASP A 185 -16.60 6.44 5.79
C ASP A 185 -16.87 7.31 4.55
N ASN A 186 -16.57 8.61 4.68
CA ASN A 186 -16.63 9.56 3.57
C ASN A 186 -15.74 10.79 3.82
N THR A 187 -15.44 11.54 2.75
CA THR A 187 -14.49 12.65 2.82
C THR A 187 -14.95 13.85 3.64
N ASN A 188 -16.22 13.97 4.06
CA ASN A 188 -16.62 15.00 5.04
C ASN A 188 -16.11 14.68 6.46
N ASN A 189 -15.83 13.42 6.76
CA ASN A 189 -15.39 12.98 8.09
C ASN A 189 -13.87 12.76 8.15
N THR A 190 -13.27 12.22 7.08
CA THR A 190 -11.84 11.94 6.96
C THR A 190 -11.38 12.07 5.52
N VAL A 191 -10.30 12.80 5.25
CA VAL A 191 -9.72 12.87 3.89
C VAL A 191 -9.17 11.52 3.42
N MET A 192 -9.00 10.56 4.33
CA MET A 192 -8.51 9.21 4.03
C MET A 192 -9.59 8.29 3.43
N SER A 193 -10.83 8.73 3.28
CA SER A 193 -11.88 7.92 2.67
C SER A 193 -11.82 7.95 1.14
N TYR A 194 -12.18 6.83 0.50
CA TYR A 194 -12.43 6.76 -0.95
C TYR A 194 -13.83 7.24 -1.35
N THR A 195 -14.75 7.34 -0.39
CA THR A 195 -16.12 7.79 -0.63
C THR A 195 -16.18 9.32 -0.57
N HIS A 196 -16.08 9.98 -1.72
CA HIS A 196 -16.17 11.44 -1.78
C HIS A 196 -17.53 11.97 -1.32
N ALA A 197 -17.52 13.00 -0.47
CA ALA A 197 -18.72 13.72 -0.05
C ALA A 197 -18.47 15.22 0.04
N GLY A 198 -19.39 16.01 -0.54
CA GLY A 198 -19.31 17.46 -0.53
C GLY A 198 -18.18 18.03 -1.40
N PRO A 199 -17.75 19.29 -1.17
CA PRO A 199 -16.66 19.91 -1.92
C PRO A 199 -15.30 19.28 -1.55
N ALA A 200 -14.32 19.41 -2.45
CA ALA A 200 -12.97 18.90 -2.20
C ALA A 200 -12.32 19.55 -0.98
N LYS A 201 -11.64 18.75 -0.17
CA LYS A 201 -11.11 19.20 1.12
C LYS A 201 -9.81 19.98 0.97
N THR A 202 -9.66 20.98 1.83
CA THR A 202 -8.45 21.84 1.90
C THR A 202 -7.67 21.68 3.20
N THR A 203 -8.23 20.96 4.16
CA THR A 203 -7.69 20.71 5.49
C THR A 203 -8.04 19.29 5.94
N PHE A 204 -7.33 18.77 6.94
CA PHE A 204 -7.73 17.55 7.63
C PHE A 204 -9.13 17.71 8.24
N GLN A 205 -9.94 16.66 8.17
CA GLN A 205 -11.30 16.63 8.70
C GLN A 205 -11.33 16.12 10.14
N ALA A 206 -12.52 16.12 10.75
CA ALA A 206 -12.67 15.87 12.18
C ALA A 206 -12.01 14.55 12.66
N TYR A 207 -12.10 13.48 11.87
CA TYR A 207 -11.57 12.18 12.30
C TYR A 207 -10.05 12.10 12.07
N ASP A 208 -9.56 12.71 11.00
CA ASP A 208 -8.12 12.88 10.76
C ASP A 208 -7.47 13.61 11.94
N LEU A 209 -8.11 14.69 12.41
CA LEU A 209 -7.62 15.47 13.54
C LEU A 209 -7.60 14.68 14.84
N LEU A 210 -8.61 13.82 15.10
CA LEU A 210 -8.61 12.94 16.26
C LEU A 210 -7.44 11.93 16.22
N ALA A 211 -7.19 11.33 15.06
CA ALA A 211 -6.08 10.41 14.89
C ALA A 211 -4.71 11.11 15.00
N LEU A 212 -4.56 12.29 14.40
CA LEU A 212 -3.36 13.12 14.52
C LEU A 212 -3.13 13.62 15.95
N ASP A 213 -4.18 13.92 16.70
CA ASP A 213 -4.08 14.26 18.13
C ASP A 213 -3.57 13.07 18.95
N TRP A 214 -4.09 11.88 18.68
CA TRP A 214 -3.64 10.66 19.33
C TRP A 214 -2.17 10.35 19.02
N LEU A 215 -1.76 10.55 17.77
CA LEU A 215 -0.38 10.35 17.34
C LEU A 215 0.55 11.41 17.91
N TYR A 216 0.24 12.71 17.79
CA TYR A 216 1.23 13.78 17.96
C TYR A 216 0.96 14.75 19.12
N GLY A 217 -0.19 14.66 19.77
CA GLY A 217 -0.45 15.45 20.98
C GLY A 217 -0.47 16.96 20.81
N ARG A 218 -0.43 17.47 19.57
CA ARG A 218 -0.41 18.89 19.15
C ARG A 218 0.85 19.68 19.49
N ASP A 219 1.83 19.08 20.15
CA ASP A 219 3.12 19.72 20.48
C ASP A 219 4.31 19.05 19.77
N GLY A 220 4.02 18.33 18.69
CA GLY A 220 5.00 17.75 17.79
C GLY A 220 5.54 16.41 18.25
N LEU A 221 6.60 15.98 17.57
CA LEU A 221 7.11 14.62 17.72
C LEU A 221 7.59 14.32 19.13
N GLY A 222 7.05 13.28 19.78
CA GLY A 222 7.42 12.86 21.13
C GLY A 222 7.36 14.01 22.15
N GLY A 223 6.36 14.88 22.04
CA GLY A 223 6.15 15.99 22.95
C GLY A 223 5.64 15.56 24.32
N THR A 224 4.72 16.36 24.87
CA THR A 224 4.07 16.10 26.17
C THR A 224 3.05 14.98 26.03
N TYR A 225 2.24 15.04 24.97
CA TYR A 225 1.20 14.07 24.64
C TYR A 225 1.49 13.44 23.27
N GLY A 226 0.73 12.40 22.92
CA GLY A 226 0.90 11.65 21.67
C GLY A 226 1.54 10.29 21.89
N PHE A 227 1.58 9.49 20.84
CA PHE A 227 2.15 8.16 20.88
C PHE A 227 3.66 8.24 21.18
N ASN A 228 4.18 7.40 22.09
CA ASN A 228 5.56 7.47 22.58
C ASN A 228 6.00 8.80 23.24
N SER A 229 5.05 9.62 23.70
CA SER A 229 5.33 10.86 24.43
C SER A 229 5.52 10.65 25.94
N THR A 230 5.84 11.73 26.66
CA THR A 230 6.12 11.66 28.11
C THR A 230 4.89 11.31 28.95
N LYS A 231 3.71 11.86 28.62
CA LYS A 231 2.43 11.53 29.30
C LYS A 231 1.64 10.44 28.59
N GLY A 232 2.06 10.05 27.38
CA GLY A 232 1.36 9.12 26.52
C GLY A 232 0.27 9.79 25.66
N PRO A 233 -0.35 9.01 24.76
CA PRO A 233 -1.37 9.51 23.86
C PRO A 233 -2.67 9.82 24.61
N THR A 234 -3.40 10.84 24.17
CA THR A 234 -4.69 11.25 24.75
C THR A 234 -5.56 11.93 23.69
N LEU A 235 -6.88 11.83 23.85
CA LEU A 235 -7.86 12.66 23.13
C LEU A 235 -8.42 13.78 24.04
N THR A 236 -8.02 13.80 25.30
CA THR A 236 -8.41 14.81 26.29
C THR A 236 -7.17 15.61 26.71
N PHE A 237 -7.15 16.90 26.34
CA PHE A 237 -6.04 17.80 26.63
C PHE A 237 -6.41 18.73 27.79
N ASP A 238 -5.49 18.91 28.74
CA ASP A 238 -5.70 19.73 29.96
C ASP A 238 -5.86 21.24 29.66
N THR A 239 -5.42 21.69 28.48
CA THR A 239 -5.57 23.07 27.99
C THR A 239 -5.82 23.08 26.48
N ALA A 240 -6.62 24.03 26.01
CA ALA A 240 -6.80 24.28 24.57
C ALA A 240 -5.44 24.57 23.90
N PRO A 241 -5.21 24.11 22.66
CA PRO A 241 -3.93 24.29 21.99
C PRO A 241 -3.61 25.77 21.86
N ALA A 242 -2.34 26.12 22.08
CA ALA A 242 -1.86 27.46 21.77
C ALA A 242 -2.10 27.71 20.27
N PRO A 243 -2.64 28.88 19.87
CA PRO A 243 -2.80 29.18 18.46
C PRO A 243 -1.45 29.05 17.75
N ALA A 244 -1.46 28.38 16.59
CA ALA A 244 -0.26 28.20 15.78
C ALA A 244 0.45 29.55 15.60
N PRO A 245 1.79 29.62 15.73
CA PRO A 245 2.53 30.83 15.45
C PRO A 245 2.13 31.35 14.06
N ALA A 246 1.82 32.64 13.96
CA ALA A 246 1.59 33.25 12.66
C ALA A 246 2.80 32.94 11.76
N PRO A 247 2.59 32.53 10.49
CA PRO A 247 3.68 32.21 9.60
C PRO A 247 4.67 33.37 9.58
N ALA A 248 5.96 33.06 9.76
CA ALA A 248 7.01 34.02 9.46
C ALA A 248 6.77 34.49 8.02
N PRO A 249 6.79 35.81 7.74
CA PRO A 249 6.65 36.31 6.39
C PRO A 249 7.63 35.56 5.49
N ALA A 250 7.13 34.99 4.38
CA ALA A 250 8.01 34.41 3.38
C ALA A 250 9.12 35.43 3.07
N PRO A 251 10.40 35.01 3.04
CA PRO A 251 11.47 35.89 2.58
C PRO A 251 11.03 36.49 1.25
N GLY A 252 10.95 37.82 1.19
CA GLY A 252 10.61 38.50 -0.05
C GLY A 252 11.54 38.00 -1.17
N PRO A 253 11.05 37.84 -2.41
CA PRO A 253 11.87 37.36 -3.50
C PRO A 253 13.17 38.17 -3.56
N ALA A 254 14.30 37.46 -3.52
CA ALA A 254 15.59 38.10 -3.68
C ALA A 254 15.57 38.94 -4.98
N PRO A 255 16.08 40.19 -4.96
CA PRO A 255 16.11 41.02 -6.15
C PRO A 255 16.73 40.24 -7.31
N ALA A 256 16.05 40.22 -8.46
CA ALA A 256 16.57 39.60 -9.66
C ALA A 256 17.99 40.15 -9.92
N PRO A 257 19.01 39.29 -10.11
CA PRO A 257 20.34 39.76 -10.44
C PRO A 257 20.28 40.59 -11.73
N SER A 258 20.91 41.76 -11.70
CA SER A 258 21.09 42.62 -12.88
C SER A 258 21.66 41.79 -14.03
N PRO A 259 21.15 41.92 -15.27
CA PRO A 259 21.64 41.13 -16.39
C PRO A 259 23.13 41.39 -16.61
N THR A 260 23.94 40.35 -16.45
CA THR A 260 25.36 40.35 -16.81
C THR A 260 25.48 40.44 -18.33
N PRO A 261 26.32 41.34 -18.89
CA PRO A 261 26.55 41.42 -20.33
C PRO A 261 26.98 40.06 -20.91
N ALA A 262 26.39 39.71 -22.06
CA ALA A 262 26.67 38.48 -22.78
C ALA A 262 28.18 38.34 -23.10
N PRO A 263 28.83 37.21 -22.76
CA PRO A 263 30.20 36.96 -23.19
C PRO A 263 30.26 36.75 -24.71
N ALA A 264 31.33 37.27 -25.32
CA ALA A 264 31.64 37.01 -26.73
C ALA A 264 31.78 35.49 -27.00
N PRO A 265 31.33 34.99 -28.16
CA PRO A 265 31.31 33.57 -28.47
C PRO A 265 32.72 32.95 -28.45
N LYS A 266 32.88 31.89 -27.66
CA LYS A 266 34.10 31.07 -27.58
C LYS A 266 34.15 30.10 -28.78
N PRO A 267 35.32 29.84 -29.39
CA PRO A 267 35.47 28.85 -30.47
C PRO A 267 35.07 27.43 -30.02
N PRO A 268 34.61 26.56 -30.93
CA PRO A 268 34.25 25.18 -30.59
C PRO A 268 35.46 24.39 -30.09
N ALA A 269 35.27 23.66 -28.99
CA ALA A 269 36.25 22.70 -28.48
C ALA A 269 36.22 21.39 -29.30
N PRO A 270 37.37 20.72 -29.48
CA PRO A 270 37.44 19.44 -30.18
C PRO A 270 36.74 18.31 -29.39
N ALA A 271 36.26 17.31 -30.13
CA ALA A 271 35.46 16.20 -29.63
C ALA A 271 36.17 15.38 -28.54
N PRO A 272 35.46 14.94 -27.48
CA PRO A 272 36.04 14.08 -26.46
C PRO A 272 36.24 12.65 -26.99
N THR A 273 37.43 12.10 -26.74
CA THR A 273 37.74 10.67 -26.86
C THR A 273 36.96 9.85 -25.82
N PRO A 274 36.50 8.62 -26.16
CA PRO A 274 35.72 7.77 -25.25
C PRO A 274 36.56 7.33 -24.03
N THR A 275 35.99 7.49 -22.85
CA THR A 275 36.55 7.01 -21.56
C THR A 275 36.18 5.53 -21.36
N PRO A 276 37.08 4.66 -20.87
CA PRO A 276 36.77 3.25 -20.61
C PRO A 276 35.65 3.07 -19.58
N ALA A 277 34.84 2.02 -19.79
CA ALA A 277 33.71 1.66 -18.93
C ALA A 277 34.14 1.39 -17.48
N PRO A 278 33.37 1.87 -16.47
CA PRO A 278 33.62 1.54 -15.08
C PRO A 278 33.36 0.05 -14.81
N THR A 279 34.27 -0.56 -14.05
CA THR A 279 34.12 -1.92 -13.53
C THR A 279 32.93 -2.00 -12.54
N PRO A 280 32.15 -3.10 -12.53
CA PRO A 280 31.01 -3.25 -11.62
C PRO A 280 31.44 -3.19 -10.15
N PRO A 281 30.69 -2.51 -9.26
CA PRO A 281 30.93 -2.57 -7.84
C PRO A 281 30.63 -3.98 -7.31
N LYS A 282 31.49 -4.42 -6.39
CA LYS A 282 31.36 -5.65 -5.61
C LYS A 282 30.00 -5.68 -4.90
N PRO A 283 29.30 -6.84 -4.80
CA PRO A 283 28.03 -6.94 -4.10
C PRO A 283 28.16 -6.47 -2.65
N VAL A 284 27.35 -5.49 -2.27
CA VAL A 284 27.12 -5.10 -0.88
C VAL A 284 26.19 -6.17 -0.27
N PRO A 285 26.46 -6.71 0.93
CA PRO A 285 25.58 -7.67 1.57
C PRO A 285 24.21 -7.04 1.84
N THR A 286 23.17 -7.76 1.44
CA THR A 286 21.75 -7.42 1.60
C THR A 286 21.40 -7.23 3.09
N PRO A 287 20.68 -6.17 3.49
CA PRO A 287 20.14 -6.06 4.84
C PRO A 287 19.16 -7.22 5.11
N SER A 288 19.34 -7.91 6.23
CA SER A 288 18.52 -9.06 6.66
C SER A 288 17.17 -8.61 7.20
N ASN A 289 16.09 -9.13 6.59
CA ASN A 289 14.69 -9.02 7.01
C ASN A 289 14.47 -9.74 8.36
N PRO A 290 13.77 -9.16 9.35
CA PRO A 290 13.52 -9.81 10.64
C PRO A 290 12.60 -11.04 10.59
N ASN A 291 11.88 -11.30 9.48
CA ASN A 291 11.18 -12.57 9.23
C ASN A 291 11.86 -13.36 8.10
N GLN A 292 13.20 -13.44 8.14
CA GLN A 292 13.91 -14.36 7.28
C GLN A 292 14.10 -15.69 8.04
N PRO A 293 13.46 -16.79 7.58
CA PRO A 293 13.68 -18.11 8.16
C PRO A 293 15.17 -18.46 8.17
N SER A 294 15.62 -19.18 9.20
CA SER A 294 17.00 -19.68 9.27
C SER A 294 17.19 -20.83 8.28
N GLY A 295 17.40 -20.49 7.01
CA GLY A 295 17.53 -21.46 5.93
C GLY A 295 16.20 -21.75 5.26
N THR A 296 15.77 -23.01 5.28
CA THR A 296 14.62 -23.48 4.48
C THR A 296 13.40 -23.87 5.34
N GLN A 297 13.39 -23.53 6.64
CA GLN A 297 12.25 -23.77 7.54
C GLN A 297 11.68 -22.45 8.07
N GLY A 298 10.38 -22.27 7.85
CA GLY A 298 9.55 -21.15 8.27
C GLY A 298 9.05 -21.29 9.71
N THR A 299 8.22 -20.33 10.06
CA THR A 299 7.71 -20.05 11.39
C THR A 299 6.18 -20.16 11.40
N ALA A 300 5.50 -19.52 12.33
CA ALA A 300 4.03 -19.45 12.32
C ALA A 300 3.53 -18.13 11.70
N ASP A 301 4.45 -17.26 11.29
CA ASP A 301 4.19 -15.98 10.65
C ASP A 301 4.44 -16.09 9.14
N ALA A 302 3.97 -15.09 8.37
CA ALA A 302 4.27 -15.04 6.94
C ALA A 302 5.78 -14.84 6.69
N ASP A 303 6.43 -15.84 6.08
CA ASP A 303 7.86 -15.83 5.80
C ASP A 303 8.20 -15.54 4.33
N LEU A 304 9.37 -14.92 4.13
CA LEU A 304 9.96 -14.74 2.80
C LEU A 304 11.24 -15.55 2.67
N PHE A 305 11.14 -16.65 1.93
CA PHE A 305 12.28 -17.46 1.54
C PHE A 305 12.95 -16.90 0.29
N ASN A 306 14.25 -17.11 0.17
CA ASN A 306 14.99 -16.79 -1.05
C ASN A 306 15.67 -18.06 -1.56
N SER A 307 15.32 -18.50 -2.77
CA SER A 307 15.93 -19.68 -3.40
C SER A 307 17.40 -19.43 -3.70
N LYS A 308 18.19 -20.50 -3.85
CA LYS A 308 19.61 -20.39 -4.26
C LYS A 308 19.85 -21.24 -5.50
N PRO A 309 21.01 -21.08 -6.15
CA PRO A 309 21.51 -22.00 -7.18
C PRO A 309 21.80 -23.44 -6.69
N ALA A 310 20.91 -24.04 -5.90
CA ALA A 310 21.02 -25.37 -5.30
C ALA A 310 19.63 -25.99 -5.14
N SER A 311 19.52 -27.32 -5.10
CA SER A 311 18.23 -27.97 -4.81
C SER A 311 17.91 -27.91 -3.33
N GLU A 312 16.81 -27.26 -2.97
CA GLU A 312 16.43 -27.01 -1.57
C GLU A 312 15.07 -27.59 -1.22
N SER A 313 14.78 -27.71 0.09
CA SER A 313 13.46 -28.12 0.58
C SER A 313 12.95 -27.09 1.57
N PHE A 314 12.01 -26.27 1.10
CA PHE A 314 11.36 -25.22 1.86
C PHE A 314 10.11 -25.76 2.57
N THR A 315 9.96 -25.40 3.83
CA THR A 315 8.75 -25.67 4.63
C THR A 315 8.30 -24.35 5.24
N GLY A 316 7.13 -23.82 4.87
CA GLY A 316 6.65 -22.54 5.40
C GLY A 316 6.04 -22.63 6.80
N ALA A 317 5.41 -23.76 7.11
CA ALA A 317 4.65 -24.00 8.34
C ALA A 317 3.29 -23.27 8.38
N ALA A 318 3.09 -22.27 9.24
CA ALA A 318 1.82 -21.52 9.29
C ALA A 318 2.07 -20.06 8.92
N GLY A 319 1.05 -19.38 8.41
CA GLY A 319 1.22 -18.07 7.79
C GLY A 319 1.02 -18.15 6.29
N VAL A 320 1.27 -17.04 5.60
CA VAL A 320 1.26 -16.98 4.13
C VAL A 320 2.70 -16.85 3.68
N ASP A 321 3.26 -17.97 3.25
CA ASP A 321 4.69 -18.10 2.99
C ASP A 321 5.01 -17.90 1.52
N THR A 322 6.07 -17.14 1.26
CA THR A 322 6.49 -16.75 -0.08
C THR A 322 7.90 -17.24 -0.36
N LEU A 323 8.07 -17.99 -1.46
CA LEU A 323 9.39 -18.22 -2.04
C LEU A 323 9.68 -17.17 -3.12
N LEU A 324 10.75 -16.40 -2.93
CA LEU A 324 11.35 -15.57 -3.98
C LEU A 324 12.27 -16.43 -4.86
N VAL A 325 12.05 -16.36 -6.17
CA VAL A 325 12.92 -16.94 -7.20
C VAL A 325 13.44 -15.88 -8.15
N HIS A 326 14.61 -16.10 -8.73
CA HIS A 326 15.41 -15.02 -9.33
C HIS A 326 15.16 -14.79 -10.83
N GLY A 327 14.39 -15.64 -11.49
CA GLY A 327 14.06 -15.56 -12.91
C GLY A 327 12.57 -15.35 -13.18
N ALA A 328 12.23 -15.14 -14.46
CA ALA A 328 10.84 -15.03 -14.91
C ALA A 328 10.13 -16.40 -14.94
N ARG A 329 8.82 -16.43 -14.70
CA ARG A 329 8.00 -17.65 -14.60
C ARG A 329 8.20 -18.64 -15.74
N GLY A 330 8.38 -18.17 -16.98
CA GLY A 330 8.60 -19.02 -18.16
C GLY A 330 9.84 -19.93 -18.05
N GLY A 331 10.86 -19.49 -17.30
CA GLY A 331 12.11 -20.22 -17.04
C GLY A 331 11.96 -21.43 -16.10
N TYR A 332 10.80 -21.62 -15.48
CA TYR A 332 10.59 -22.64 -14.44
C TYR A 332 9.49 -23.62 -14.80
N THR A 333 9.60 -24.85 -14.31
CA THR A 333 8.44 -25.73 -14.14
C THR A 333 8.00 -25.68 -12.69
N LEU A 334 6.68 -25.66 -12.49
CA LEU A 334 6.06 -25.75 -11.18
C LEU A 334 5.07 -26.91 -11.25
N GLN A 335 5.27 -27.92 -10.42
CA GLN A 335 4.52 -29.18 -10.49
C GLN A 335 4.09 -29.62 -9.10
N PRO A 336 2.80 -29.85 -8.84
CA PRO A 336 2.38 -30.40 -7.56
C PRO A 336 2.83 -31.87 -7.46
N THR A 337 3.32 -32.26 -6.29
CA THR A 337 3.76 -33.64 -6.00
C THR A 337 2.81 -34.38 -5.05
N GLY A 338 1.74 -33.72 -4.59
CA GLY A 338 0.75 -34.25 -3.65
C GLY A 338 0.84 -33.63 -2.26
N SER A 339 -0.25 -33.71 -1.49
CA SER A 339 -0.33 -33.24 -0.08
C SER A 339 0.14 -31.79 0.14
N GLY A 340 -0.24 -30.86 -0.75
CA GLY A 340 0.17 -29.44 -0.65
C GLY A 340 1.65 -29.18 -0.95
N THR A 341 2.38 -30.18 -1.46
CA THR A 341 3.79 -30.04 -1.83
C THR A 341 3.93 -29.77 -3.32
N TRP A 342 4.84 -28.85 -3.67
CA TRP A 342 5.18 -28.48 -5.03
C TRP A 342 6.67 -28.70 -5.31
N ARG A 343 6.99 -28.97 -6.56
CA ARG A 343 8.36 -29.01 -7.08
C ARG A 343 8.54 -27.85 -8.06
N LEU A 344 9.46 -26.95 -7.74
CA LEU A 344 9.90 -25.87 -8.61
C LEU A 344 11.25 -26.26 -9.22
N ASN A 345 11.41 -26.12 -10.53
CA ASN A 345 12.65 -26.50 -11.22
C ASN A 345 13.03 -25.42 -12.23
N ASP A 346 14.19 -24.79 -12.02
CA ASP A 346 14.86 -23.94 -13.01
C ASP A 346 15.24 -24.78 -14.25
N LYS A 347 14.78 -24.36 -15.43
CA LYS A 347 14.98 -25.10 -16.68
C LYS A 347 16.34 -24.86 -17.35
N GLY A 348 17.14 -23.86 -16.96
CA GLY A 348 18.35 -23.60 -17.75
C GLY A 348 19.19 -22.37 -17.47
N ALA A 349 19.08 -21.71 -16.31
CA ALA A 349 19.97 -20.59 -15.99
C ALA A 349 20.86 -20.84 -14.75
N GLY A 350 20.53 -21.81 -13.90
CA GLY A 350 21.24 -22.04 -12.64
C GLY A 350 21.15 -20.84 -11.71
N LEU A 351 20.10 -20.02 -11.87
CA LEU A 351 19.79 -18.90 -10.99
C LEU A 351 19.21 -19.44 -9.68
N ASP A 352 18.45 -20.53 -9.81
CA ASP A 352 17.89 -21.29 -8.73
C ASP A 352 18.12 -22.79 -9.00
N GLY A 353 17.67 -23.66 -8.10
CA GLY A 353 17.81 -25.10 -8.24
C GLY A 353 16.53 -25.86 -8.56
N ILE A 354 16.48 -27.07 -8.00
CA ILE A 354 15.28 -27.91 -7.99
C ILE A 354 14.74 -27.95 -6.57
N ASP A 355 13.72 -27.15 -6.31
CA ASP A 355 13.21 -26.89 -4.98
C ASP A 355 11.94 -27.66 -4.70
N THR A 356 11.82 -28.14 -3.47
CA THR A 356 10.61 -28.75 -2.93
C THR A 356 9.96 -27.76 -1.97
N LEU A 357 8.70 -27.41 -2.22
CA LEU A 357 7.95 -26.41 -1.47
C LEU A 357 6.84 -27.12 -0.70
N GLN A 358 6.92 -27.11 0.62
CA GLN A 358 5.89 -27.67 1.50
C GLN A 358 5.27 -26.53 2.29
N GLN A 359 3.94 -26.40 2.29
CA GLN A 359 3.25 -25.31 2.98
C GLN A 359 3.83 -23.94 2.56
N ILE A 360 3.94 -23.74 1.25
CA ILE A 360 4.32 -22.45 0.66
C ILE A 360 3.13 -22.03 -0.19
N GLU A 361 2.55 -20.88 0.13
CA GLU A 361 1.32 -20.41 -0.49
C GLU A 361 1.63 -19.58 -1.74
N ARG A 362 2.81 -18.96 -1.82
CA ARG A 362 3.18 -18.01 -2.88
C ARG A 362 4.56 -18.30 -3.46
N VAL A 363 4.70 -18.15 -4.76
CA VAL A 363 6.00 -18.10 -5.45
C VAL A 363 6.08 -16.80 -6.23
N ARG A 364 7.09 -15.98 -5.93
CA ARG A 364 7.33 -14.70 -6.59
C ARG A 364 8.46 -14.83 -7.59
N PHE A 365 8.12 -14.71 -8.87
CA PHE A 365 9.08 -14.66 -9.97
C PHE A 365 9.45 -13.21 -10.28
N ALA A 366 10.42 -13.02 -11.16
CA ALA A 366 10.88 -11.68 -11.58
C ALA A 366 9.81 -10.88 -12.34
N ASP A 367 8.84 -11.54 -12.98
CA ASP A 367 7.83 -10.93 -13.84
C ASP A 367 6.42 -10.92 -13.23
N HIS A 368 6.06 -11.92 -12.42
CA HIS A 368 4.78 -11.99 -11.69
C HIS A 368 4.83 -13.08 -10.60
N SER A 369 3.74 -13.24 -9.85
CA SER A 369 3.63 -14.24 -8.78
C SER A 369 2.63 -15.34 -9.13
N VAL A 370 2.78 -16.49 -8.48
CA VAL A 370 1.85 -17.62 -8.55
C VAL A 370 1.42 -18.01 -7.14
N ALA A 371 0.11 -18.10 -6.92
CA ALA A 371 -0.47 -18.59 -5.68
C ALA A 371 -0.83 -20.08 -5.78
N LEU A 372 -0.51 -20.86 -4.75
CA LEU A 372 -0.52 -22.32 -4.75
C LEU A 372 -1.67 -22.93 -3.93
N ASP A 373 -2.28 -22.14 -3.05
CA ASP A 373 -3.33 -22.50 -2.09
C ASP A 373 -4.74 -22.44 -2.72
N LEU A 374 -5.02 -23.33 -3.67
CA LEU A 374 -6.35 -23.40 -4.32
C LEU A 374 -7.47 -23.90 -3.39
N ASP A 375 -7.11 -24.41 -2.21
CA ASP A 375 -7.98 -24.67 -1.07
C ASP A 375 -8.08 -23.50 -0.07
N GLY A 376 -7.22 -22.49 -0.23
CA GLY A 376 -7.15 -21.26 0.56
C GLY A 376 -7.52 -20.00 -0.22
N ALA A 377 -6.65 -18.99 -0.15
CA ALA A 377 -6.95 -17.66 -0.67
C ALA A 377 -6.99 -17.60 -2.20
N ALA A 378 -6.09 -18.30 -2.91
CA ALA A 378 -6.15 -18.38 -4.37
C ALA A 378 -7.46 -19.02 -4.85
N GLY A 379 -7.93 -20.07 -4.17
CA GLY A 379 -9.20 -20.72 -4.46
C GLY A 379 -10.39 -19.79 -4.25
N THR A 380 -10.39 -19.07 -3.13
CA THR A 380 -11.42 -18.08 -2.79
C THR A 380 -11.45 -16.95 -3.82
N ALA A 381 -10.29 -16.39 -4.18
CA ALA A 381 -10.16 -15.36 -5.18
C ALA A 381 -10.66 -15.84 -6.55
N ALA A 382 -10.22 -17.01 -7.01
CA ALA A 382 -10.63 -17.55 -8.31
C ALA A 382 -12.16 -17.72 -8.40
N ARG A 383 -12.77 -18.22 -7.31
CA ARG A 383 -14.22 -18.45 -7.22
C ARG A 383 -15.00 -17.14 -7.20
N LEU A 384 -14.61 -16.18 -6.36
CA LEU A 384 -15.30 -14.89 -6.24
C LEU A 384 -15.20 -14.09 -7.54
N ILE A 385 -14.00 -13.95 -8.10
CA ILE A 385 -13.77 -13.24 -9.37
C ILE A 385 -14.61 -13.86 -10.48
N SER A 386 -14.58 -15.18 -10.62
CA SER A 386 -15.33 -15.85 -11.70
C SER A 386 -16.84 -15.78 -11.52
N THR A 387 -17.31 -15.79 -10.28
CA THR A 387 -18.74 -15.72 -9.96
C THR A 387 -19.33 -14.34 -10.24
N LEU A 388 -18.55 -13.29 -9.98
CA LEU A 388 -19.03 -11.90 -10.10
C LEU A 388 -18.64 -11.23 -11.42
N LEU A 389 -17.54 -11.64 -12.04
CA LEU A 389 -16.98 -11.00 -13.24
C LEU A 389 -16.78 -11.98 -14.42
N GLY A 390 -17.08 -13.26 -14.22
CA GLY A 390 -16.88 -14.31 -15.20
C GLY A 390 -15.45 -14.85 -15.22
N SER A 391 -15.25 -16.07 -15.72
CA SER A 391 -13.96 -16.77 -15.70
C SER A 391 -12.84 -16.07 -16.47
N ASN A 392 -13.18 -15.27 -17.49
CA ASN A 392 -12.19 -14.49 -18.25
C ASN A 392 -11.51 -13.41 -17.40
N ALA A 393 -12.14 -12.97 -16.31
CA ALA A 393 -11.57 -11.97 -15.39
C ALA A 393 -10.34 -12.51 -14.64
N LEU A 394 -10.15 -13.83 -14.57
CA LEU A 394 -8.93 -14.44 -14.01
C LEU A 394 -7.67 -14.12 -14.83
N ASN A 395 -7.81 -13.67 -16.08
CA ASN A 395 -6.66 -13.21 -16.88
C ASN A 395 -6.16 -11.82 -16.45
N ASN A 396 -6.94 -11.09 -15.65
CA ASN A 396 -6.50 -9.83 -15.07
C ASN A 396 -5.71 -10.09 -13.79
N ARG A 397 -4.39 -10.30 -13.95
CA ARG A 397 -3.47 -10.63 -12.85
C ARG A 397 -3.48 -9.60 -11.71
N GLY A 398 -3.72 -8.32 -12.00
CA GLY A 398 -3.79 -7.27 -10.96
C GLY A 398 -5.08 -7.35 -10.14
N LEU A 399 -6.21 -7.67 -10.78
CA LEU A 399 -7.45 -7.97 -10.06
C LEU A 399 -7.28 -9.22 -9.19
N VAL A 400 -6.69 -10.29 -9.74
CA VAL A 400 -6.43 -11.52 -8.99
C VAL A 400 -5.56 -11.22 -7.77
N GLY A 401 -4.48 -10.43 -7.95
CA GLY A 401 -3.59 -10.02 -6.86
C GLY A 401 -4.30 -9.21 -5.79
N ALA A 402 -5.15 -8.25 -6.19
CA ALA A 402 -5.94 -7.45 -5.26
C ALA A 402 -6.88 -8.30 -4.40
N VAL A 403 -7.55 -9.30 -5.00
CA VAL A 403 -8.47 -10.17 -4.26
C VAL A 403 -7.72 -11.17 -3.37
N ILE A 404 -6.61 -11.75 -3.84
CA ILE A 404 -5.76 -12.62 -3.01
C ILE A 404 -5.24 -11.85 -1.79
N LYS A 405 -4.70 -10.65 -2.01
CA LYS A 405 -4.22 -9.77 -0.94
C LYS A 405 -5.34 -9.47 0.07
N ALA A 406 -6.54 -9.12 -0.43
CA ALA A 406 -7.69 -8.90 0.44
C ALA A 406 -8.05 -10.14 1.28
N VAL A 407 -7.94 -11.35 0.72
CA VAL A 407 -8.20 -12.58 1.48
C VAL A 407 -7.11 -12.85 2.52
N ASP A 408 -5.85 -12.67 2.14
CA ASP A 408 -4.69 -12.92 3.01
C ASP A 408 -4.63 -11.97 4.22
N GLU A 409 -4.96 -10.69 4.00
CA GLU A 409 -4.72 -9.63 5.00
C GLU A 409 -5.96 -9.29 5.85
N SER A 410 -7.18 -9.54 5.36
CA SER A 410 -8.39 -9.05 6.04
C SER A 410 -8.84 -9.89 7.23
N GLY A 411 -8.43 -11.17 7.31
CA GLY A 411 -9.04 -12.14 8.21
C GLY A 411 -10.55 -12.33 7.98
N ALA A 412 -11.09 -11.81 6.87
CA ALA A 412 -12.51 -11.82 6.58
C ALA A 412 -12.97 -13.22 6.17
N THR A 413 -14.19 -13.56 6.58
CA THR A 413 -14.85 -14.77 6.10
C THR A 413 -15.13 -14.65 4.59
N PRO A 414 -15.18 -15.77 3.86
CA PRO A 414 -15.54 -15.76 2.44
C PRO A 414 -16.88 -15.06 2.15
N GLN A 415 -17.82 -15.10 3.09
CA GLN A 415 -19.10 -14.39 2.98
C GLN A 415 -18.94 -12.87 3.08
N GLN A 416 -18.06 -12.36 3.95
CA GLN A 416 -17.76 -10.92 4.03
C GLN A 416 -17.04 -10.44 2.78
N LEU A 417 -16.12 -11.25 2.24
CA LEU A 417 -15.48 -10.98 0.96
C LEU A 417 -16.48 -11.00 -0.21
N ALA A 418 -17.43 -11.93 -0.19
CA ALA A 418 -18.53 -11.98 -1.16
C ALA A 418 -19.45 -10.76 -1.07
N GLU A 419 -19.70 -10.26 0.15
CA GLU A 419 -20.47 -9.03 0.35
C GLU A 419 -19.78 -7.82 -0.24
N LEU A 420 -18.49 -7.63 0.08
CA LEU A 420 -17.67 -6.53 -0.45
C LEU A 420 -17.59 -6.59 -1.98
N ALA A 421 -17.26 -7.76 -2.52
CA ALA A 421 -17.11 -7.96 -3.95
C ALA A 421 -18.44 -7.80 -4.69
N LEU A 422 -19.56 -8.29 -4.13
CA LEU A 422 -20.88 -8.11 -4.72
C LEU A 422 -21.27 -6.62 -4.74
N ALA A 423 -21.03 -5.89 -3.64
CA ALA A 423 -21.32 -4.46 -3.58
C ALA A 423 -20.47 -3.67 -4.60
N ALA A 424 -19.21 -4.05 -4.80
CA ALA A 424 -18.34 -3.41 -5.79
C ALA A 424 -18.80 -3.66 -7.25
N VAL A 425 -19.34 -4.83 -7.55
CA VAL A 425 -19.72 -5.23 -8.92
C VAL A 425 -21.16 -4.87 -9.27
N ALA A 426 -22.11 -5.20 -8.38
CA ALA A 426 -23.54 -4.99 -8.61
C ALA A 426 -24.04 -3.63 -8.09
N GLY A 427 -23.24 -2.96 -7.25
CA GLY A 427 -23.61 -1.76 -6.53
C GLY A 427 -24.33 -2.05 -5.20
N PRO A 428 -24.26 -1.14 -4.22
CA PRO A 428 -24.82 -1.36 -2.87
C PRO A 428 -26.36 -1.38 -2.84
N SER A 429 -27.03 -1.05 -3.94
CA SER A 429 -28.49 -1.02 -4.06
C SER A 429 -29.01 -2.01 -5.12
N ALA A 430 -28.22 -3.02 -5.48
CA ALA A 430 -28.63 -4.06 -6.42
C ALA A 430 -29.91 -4.77 -5.94
N THR A 431 -30.90 -4.88 -6.82
CA THR A 431 -32.12 -5.63 -6.50
C THR A 431 -31.83 -7.14 -6.48
N PRO A 432 -32.66 -7.94 -5.80
CA PRO A 432 -32.56 -9.40 -5.84
C PRO A 432 -32.45 -10.00 -7.26
N GLU A 433 -33.22 -9.46 -8.20
CA GLU A 433 -33.23 -9.88 -9.61
C GLU A 433 -31.92 -9.54 -10.30
N GLN A 434 -31.33 -8.38 -10.02
CA GLN A 434 -30.04 -7.97 -10.58
C GLN A 434 -28.90 -8.86 -10.07
N VAL A 435 -28.90 -9.19 -8.77
CA VAL A 435 -27.92 -10.12 -8.19
C VAL A 435 -28.04 -11.49 -8.85
N VAL A 436 -29.25 -12.05 -8.94
CA VAL A 436 -29.47 -13.36 -9.56
C VAL A 436 -29.08 -13.36 -11.04
N ALA A 437 -29.47 -12.33 -11.80
CA ALA A 437 -29.14 -12.23 -13.21
C ALA A 437 -27.61 -12.18 -13.44
N LEU A 438 -26.88 -11.43 -12.61
CA LEU A 438 -25.42 -11.35 -12.63
C LEU A 438 -24.78 -12.73 -12.37
N LEU A 439 -25.13 -13.35 -11.23
CA LEU A 439 -24.57 -14.64 -10.84
C LEU A 439 -24.87 -15.72 -11.87
N TYR A 440 -26.11 -15.76 -12.40
CA TYR A 440 -26.52 -16.74 -13.40
C TYR A 440 -25.74 -16.53 -14.72
N ALA A 441 -25.67 -15.30 -15.22
CA ALA A 441 -24.95 -15.01 -16.47
C ALA A 441 -23.48 -15.40 -16.38
N ASN A 442 -22.82 -15.09 -15.27
CA ASN A 442 -21.42 -15.46 -15.04
C ASN A 442 -21.24 -16.95 -14.81
N LEU A 443 -22.20 -17.65 -14.21
CA LEU A 443 -22.12 -19.09 -13.97
C LEU A 443 -22.43 -19.92 -15.22
N PHE A 444 -23.39 -19.52 -16.05
CA PHE A 444 -23.80 -20.30 -17.22
C PHE A 444 -23.29 -19.73 -18.55
N GLY A 445 -22.75 -18.51 -18.56
CA GLY A 445 -22.29 -17.85 -19.79
C GLY A 445 -23.44 -17.34 -20.68
N THR A 446 -24.68 -17.40 -20.18
CA THR A 446 -25.88 -16.93 -20.87
C THR A 446 -26.85 -16.33 -19.87
N ALA A 447 -27.65 -15.36 -20.29
CA ALA A 447 -28.72 -14.82 -19.46
C ALA A 447 -29.80 -15.87 -19.20
N ALA A 448 -30.32 -15.89 -17.97
CA ALA A 448 -31.54 -16.62 -17.64
C ALA A 448 -32.77 -15.93 -18.23
N ASP A 449 -33.84 -16.69 -18.46
CA ASP A 449 -35.15 -16.11 -18.75
C ASP A 449 -35.74 -15.39 -17.52
N ALA A 450 -36.72 -14.52 -17.75
CA ALA A 450 -37.30 -13.69 -16.70
C ALA A 450 -37.99 -14.49 -15.58
N ALA A 451 -38.60 -15.65 -15.90
CA ALA A 451 -39.26 -16.48 -14.90
C ALA A 451 -38.23 -17.15 -13.98
N THR A 452 -37.12 -17.64 -14.55
CA THR A 452 -35.99 -18.19 -13.80
C THR A 452 -35.38 -17.15 -12.85
N VAL A 453 -35.13 -15.92 -13.34
CA VAL A 453 -34.62 -14.82 -12.50
C VAL A 453 -35.56 -14.52 -11.34
N GLN A 454 -36.87 -14.40 -11.60
CA GLN A 454 -37.88 -14.13 -10.57
C GLN A 454 -37.97 -15.23 -9.52
N ASN A 455 -37.98 -16.50 -9.95
CA ASN A 455 -38.05 -17.63 -9.02
C ASN A 455 -36.83 -17.69 -8.08
N LEU A 456 -35.62 -17.44 -8.61
CA LEU A 456 -34.40 -17.44 -7.81
C LEU A 456 -34.28 -16.17 -6.95
N ALA A 457 -34.74 -15.01 -7.43
CA ALA A 457 -34.79 -13.77 -6.66
C ALA A 457 -35.70 -13.91 -5.43
N GLY A 458 -36.73 -14.76 -5.51
CA GLY A 458 -37.57 -15.14 -4.38
C GLY A 458 -36.80 -15.64 -3.16
N LEU A 459 -35.62 -16.27 -3.34
CA LEU A 459 -34.76 -16.74 -2.24
C LEU A 459 -34.13 -15.60 -1.44
N LEU A 460 -33.87 -14.46 -2.09
CA LEU A 460 -33.34 -13.25 -1.47
C LEU A 460 -34.49 -12.45 -0.84
N GLN A 461 -35.62 -12.33 -1.54
CA GLN A 461 -36.81 -11.64 -1.06
C GLN A 461 -37.42 -12.29 0.19
N SER A 462 -37.37 -13.63 0.29
CA SER A 462 -37.80 -14.37 1.47
C SER A 462 -36.83 -14.29 2.65
N GLY A 463 -35.64 -13.72 2.44
CA GLY A 463 -34.55 -13.72 3.43
C GLY A 463 -33.89 -15.09 3.65
N SER A 464 -34.17 -16.09 2.81
CA SER A 464 -33.50 -17.40 2.88
C SER A 464 -32.02 -17.31 2.51
N TYR A 465 -31.67 -16.34 1.65
CA TYR A 465 -30.30 -15.92 1.38
C TYR A 465 -30.19 -14.40 1.47
N THR A 466 -29.00 -13.91 1.78
CA THR A 466 -28.58 -12.54 1.48
C THR A 466 -27.85 -12.53 0.13
N GLY A 467 -27.62 -11.36 -0.46
CA GLY A 467 -26.82 -11.26 -1.69
C GLY A 467 -25.44 -11.90 -1.52
N ALA A 468 -24.80 -11.63 -0.39
CA ALA A 468 -23.51 -12.19 -0.02
C ALA A 468 -23.55 -13.72 0.17
N SER A 469 -24.53 -14.24 0.93
CA SER A 469 -24.60 -15.68 1.18
C SER A 469 -24.98 -16.47 -0.08
N LEU A 470 -25.80 -15.90 -0.98
CA LEU A 470 -26.09 -16.50 -2.28
C LEU A 470 -24.85 -16.48 -3.18
N THR A 471 -24.15 -15.35 -3.24
CA THR A 471 -22.91 -15.20 -4.01
C THR A 471 -21.88 -16.22 -3.58
N TRP A 472 -21.66 -16.35 -2.27
CA TRP A 472 -20.73 -17.36 -1.76
C TRP A 472 -21.21 -18.79 -2.04
N ALA A 473 -22.50 -19.09 -1.87
CA ALA A 473 -23.04 -20.42 -2.19
C ALA A 473 -22.84 -20.80 -3.67
N VAL A 474 -23.00 -19.84 -4.59
CA VAL A 474 -22.69 -20.04 -6.01
C VAL A 474 -21.17 -20.22 -6.20
N ALA A 475 -20.35 -19.35 -5.60
CA ALA A 475 -18.90 -19.38 -5.72
C ALA A 475 -18.29 -20.70 -5.20
N SER A 476 -18.81 -21.23 -4.09
CA SER A 476 -18.35 -22.46 -3.47
C SER A 476 -18.89 -23.74 -4.13
N SER A 477 -19.78 -23.63 -5.12
CA SER A 477 -20.38 -24.79 -5.77
C SER A 477 -19.39 -25.58 -6.63
N ASP A 478 -19.68 -26.88 -6.82
CA ASP A 478 -18.95 -27.75 -7.76
C ASP A 478 -19.08 -27.28 -9.21
N LEU A 479 -20.20 -26.63 -9.54
CA LEU A 479 -20.42 -26.07 -10.87
C LEU A 479 -19.43 -24.94 -11.16
N THR A 480 -19.24 -24.01 -10.21
CA THR A 480 -18.22 -22.97 -10.33
C THR A 480 -16.82 -23.57 -10.38
N ALA A 481 -16.53 -24.56 -9.52
CA ALA A 481 -15.23 -25.24 -9.51
C ALA A 481 -14.90 -25.89 -10.87
N SER A 482 -15.88 -26.54 -11.49
CA SER A 482 -15.76 -27.13 -12.83
C SER A 482 -15.57 -26.05 -13.90
N LYS A 483 -16.37 -24.98 -13.85
CA LYS A 483 -16.32 -23.88 -14.83
C LYS A 483 -14.97 -23.18 -14.89
N ILE A 484 -14.35 -22.94 -13.73
CA ILE A 484 -13.04 -22.28 -13.65
C ILE A 484 -11.88 -23.26 -13.82
N ASN A 485 -12.18 -24.55 -14.08
CA ASN A 485 -11.20 -25.62 -14.11
C ASN A 485 -10.30 -25.59 -12.86
N LEU A 486 -10.90 -25.54 -11.67
CA LEU A 486 -10.16 -25.41 -10.41
C LEU A 486 -9.16 -26.57 -10.22
N VAL A 487 -9.49 -27.76 -10.73
CA VAL A 487 -8.57 -28.90 -10.78
C VAL A 487 -7.36 -28.60 -11.66
N GLY A 488 -7.54 -27.96 -12.81
CA GLY A 488 -6.41 -27.50 -13.64
C GLY A 488 -5.60 -26.42 -12.94
N LEU A 489 -6.25 -25.44 -12.30
CA LEU A 489 -5.57 -24.41 -11.52
C LEU A 489 -4.76 -24.98 -10.36
N SER A 490 -5.24 -26.05 -9.70
CA SER A 490 -4.45 -26.73 -8.66
C SER A 490 -3.22 -27.46 -9.20
N GLN A 491 -3.11 -27.64 -10.53
CA GLN A 491 -1.91 -28.17 -11.18
C GLN A 491 -0.91 -27.09 -11.59
N THR A 492 -1.37 -25.85 -11.77
CA THR A 492 -0.53 -24.76 -12.32
C THR A 492 -0.28 -23.62 -11.34
N GLY A 493 -1.10 -23.52 -10.29
CA GLY A 493 -1.26 -22.33 -9.47
C GLY A 493 -2.10 -21.27 -10.19
N LEU A 494 -2.36 -20.16 -9.47
CA LEU A 494 -3.08 -18.99 -9.97
C LEU A 494 -2.13 -17.81 -10.09
N GLU A 495 -1.96 -17.28 -11.31
CA GLU A 495 -1.04 -16.16 -11.59
C GLU A 495 -1.63 -14.81 -11.17
N TYR A 496 -0.80 -13.95 -10.56
CA TYR A 496 -1.19 -12.61 -10.13
C TYR A 496 0.00 -11.64 -10.12
N VAL A 497 -0.25 -10.33 -10.04
CA VAL A 497 0.78 -9.28 -9.85
C VAL A 497 0.50 -8.40 -8.66
#